data_AF-A0A2M9EYE9-F1
#
_entry.id   AF-A0A2M9EYE9-F1
#
_cell.length_a   1.000
_cell.length_b   1.000
_cell.length_c   1.000
_cell.angle_alpha   90.00
_cell.angle_beta   90.00
_cell.angle_gamma   90.00
#
_symmetry.space_group_name_H-M   'P 1'
#
loop_
_entity.id
_entity.type
_entity.pdbx_description
1 polymer ?
#
loop_
_entity_poly.entity_id
_entity_poly.type
_entity_poly.pdbx_seq_one_letter_code
_entity_poly.pdbx_strand_id
1 'polypeptide(L)'
;MTPFVYLLLGHLVGDYLIQTSWMAENKARHWGALLLHCTLYTLAVAAAALWGGVTLPLWSFGLLFLSHVLLDRRTFVVWWNRVIMGNTTQNWLFIMTDQIFHILVLALILHYFGIN
;
A
#
# COMPACT_ATOMS: atom_id res chain seq x y z
N MET A 1 17.61 -5.84 11.34
CA MET A 1 16.24 -5.33 11.12
C MET A 1 15.36 -6.49 10.72
N THR A 2 14.08 -6.52 11.10
CA THR A 2 13.20 -7.65 10.75
C THR A 2 12.77 -7.55 9.28
N PRO A 3 12.40 -8.67 8.61
CA PRO A 3 11.89 -8.64 7.23
C PRO A 3 10.73 -7.64 7.04
N PHE A 4 9.85 -7.56 8.04
CA PHE A 4 8.74 -6.62 8.04
C PHE A 4 9.18 -5.15 7.95
N VAL A 5 10.27 -4.77 8.62
CA VAL A 5 10.76 -3.38 8.58
C VAL A 5 11.20 -2.99 7.17
N TYR A 6 11.82 -3.90 6.40
CA TYR A 6 12.17 -3.62 5.01
C TYR A 6 10.94 -3.42 4.13
N LEU A 7 9.92 -4.27 4.28
CA LEU A 7 8.66 -4.12 3.55
C LEU A 7 7.95 -2.80 3.91
N LEU A 8 7.92 -2.46 5.20
CA LEU A 8 7.37 -1.19 5.68
C LEU A 8 8.11 0.02 5.10
N LEU A 9 9.45 -0.02 5.08
CA LEU A 9 10.24 1.04 4.46
C LEU A 9 9.94 1.17 2.96
N GLY A 10 9.87 0.06 2.23
CA GLY A 10 9.49 0.07 0.82
C GLY A 10 8.11 0.68 0.59
N HIS A 11 7.15 0.38 1.47
CA HIS A 11 5.81 0.97 1.40
C HIS A 11 5.82 2.48 1.65
N LEU A 12 6.49 2.94 2.71
CA LEU A 12 6.59 4.37 3.01
C LEU A 12 7.29 5.15 1.89
N VAL A 13 8.36 4.57 1.32
CA VAL A 13 9.05 5.15 0.16
C VAL A 13 8.12 5.23 -1.05
N GLY A 14 7.38 4.16 -1.35
CA GLY A 14 6.43 4.11 -2.46
C GLY A 14 5.31 5.14 -2.34
N ASP A 15 4.66 5.21 -1.18
CA ASP A 15 3.47 6.05 -0.95
C ASP A 15 3.78 7.52 -0.70
N TYR A 16 4.94 7.84 -0.13
CA TYR A 16 5.26 9.22 0.28
C TYR A 16 6.40 9.87 -0.48
N LEU A 17 7.44 9.12 -0.88
CA LEU A 17 8.60 9.72 -1.55
C LEU A 17 8.50 9.62 -3.08
N ILE A 18 7.99 8.51 -3.60
CA ILE A 18 7.88 8.27 -5.04
C ILE A 18 6.55 8.79 -5.60
N GLN A 19 5.47 8.73 -4.81
CA GLN A 19 4.17 9.24 -5.22
C GLN A 19 4.22 10.78 -5.38
N THR A 20 3.98 11.24 -6.60
CA THR A 20 3.88 12.68 -6.92
C THR A 20 2.50 13.23 -6.58
N SER A 21 2.39 14.55 -6.45
CA SER A 21 1.09 15.22 -6.22
C SER A 21 0.06 14.88 -7.30
N TRP A 22 0.49 14.78 -8.57
CA TRP A 22 -0.38 14.37 -9.66
C TRP A 22 -0.97 12.98 -9.45
N MET A 23 -0.15 12.01 -9.02
CA MET A 23 -0.65 10.67 -8.70
C MET A 23 -1.64 10.71 -7.53
N ALA A 24 -1.29 11.39 -6.44
CA ALA A 24 -2.10 11.46 -5.22
C ALA A 24 -3.48 12.10 -5.46
N GLU A 25 -3.55 13.15 -6.28
CA GLU A 25 -4.78 13.88 -6.59
C GLU A 25 -5.67 13.12 -7.58
N ASN A 26 -5.08 12.35 -8.51
CA ASN A 26 -5.81 11.74 -9.62
C ASN A 26 -6.09 10.25 -9.45
N LYS A 27 -5.40 9.50 -8.57
CA LYS A 27 -5.54 8.03 -8.46
C LYS A 27 -6.96 7.53 -8.20
N ALA A 28 -7.78 8.32 -7.52
CA ALA A 28 -9.19 7.96 -7.27
C ALA A 28 -10.09 8.05 -8.52
N ARG A 29 -9.70 8.84 -9.54
CA ARG A 29 -10.52 9.16 -10.72
C ARG A 29 -9.90 8.73 -12.05
N HIS A 30 -8.57 8.59 -12.11
CA HIS A 30 -7.83 8.32 -13.33
C HIS A 30 -7.04 7.01 -13.20
N TRP A 31 -7.44 6.00 -13.97
CA TRP A 31 -6.80 4.67 -13.93
C TRP A 31 -5.31 4.72 -14.26
N GLY A 32 -4.88 5.57 -15.19
CA GLY A 32 -3.46 5.71 -15.49
C GLY A 32 -2.62 6.23 -14.31
N ALA A 33 -3.19 7.12 -13.47
CA ALA A 33 -2.48 7.63 -12.29
C ALA A 33 -2.41 6.56 -11.20
N LEU A 34 -3.51 5.82 -11.01
CA LEU A 34 -3.58 4.70 -10.07
C LEU A 34 -2.62 3.58 -10.44
N LEU A 35 -2.68 3.08 -11.67
CA LEU A 35 -1.85 1.95 -12.10
C LEU A 35 -0.37 2.31 -12.10
N LEU A 36 0.00 3.54 -12.50
CA LEU A 36 1.37 4.01 -12.40
C LEU A 36 1.84 4.03 -10.94
N HIS A 37 1.05 4.60 -10.04
CA HIS A 37 1.37 4.64 -8.62
C HIS A 37 1.52 3.22 -8.03
N CYS A 38 0.54 2.34 -8.22
CA CYS A 38 0.60 0.96 -7.72
C CYS A 38 1.81 0.19 -8.29
N THR A 39 2.20 0.47 -9.53
CA THR A 39 3.38 -0.13 -10.16
C THR A 39 4.65 0.34 -9.45
N LEU A 40 4.84 1.66 -9.31
CA LEU A 40 6.00 2.24 -8.65
C LEU A 40 6.07 1.84 -7.16
N TYR A 41 4.94 1.79 -6.48
CA TYR A 41 4.80 1.28 -5.12
C TYR A 41 5.29 -0.16 -5.01
N THR A 42 4.77 -1.05 -5.87
CA THR A 42 5.13 -2.47 -5.85
C THR A 42 6.61 -2.67 -6.13
N LEU A 43 7.18 -1.90 -7.05
CA LEU A 43 8.62 -1.88 -7.33
C LEU A 43 9.44 -1.41 -6.13
N ALA A 44 8.98 -0.38 -5.40
CA ALA A 44 9.65 0.10 -4.19
C ALA A 44 9.67 -0.95 -3.08
N VAL A 45 8.54 -1.63 -2.85
CA VAL A 45 8.45 -2.74 -1.89
C VAL A 45 9.32 -3.93 -2.33
N ALA A 46 9.30 -4.30 -3.61
CA ALA A 46 10.15 -5.37 -4.14
C ALA A 46 11.64 -5.04 -4.00
N ALA A 47 12.06 -3.81 -4.29
CA ALA A 47 13.44 -3.36 -4.11
C ALA A 47 13.86 -3.41 -2.63
N ALA A 48 12.99 -2.98 -1.71
CA ALA A 48 13.26 -3.06 -0.28
C ALA A 48 13.30 -4.51 0.23
N ALA A 49 12.44 -5.39 -0.28
CA ALA A 49 12.47 -6.82 0.00
C ALA A 49 13.81 -7.45 -0.43
N LEU A 50 14.27 -7.15 -1.64
CA LEU A 50 15.57 -7.59 -2.15
C LEU A 50 16.73 -7.06 -1.28
N TRP A 51 16.70 -5.77 -0.91
CA TRP A 51 17.70 -5.17 -0.03
C TRP A 51 17.73 -5.84 1.36
N GLY A 52 16.57 -6.21 1.89
CA GLY A 52 16.44 -6.88 3.18
C GLY A 52 16.63 -8.39 3.17
N GLY A 53 16.94 -9.00 2.01
CA GLY A 53 17.02 -10.45 1.86
C GLY A 53 15.70 -11.18 2.09
N VAL A 54 14.57 -10.48 1.94
CA VAL A 54 13.22 -11.03 2.17
C VAL A 54 12.81 -11.83 0.95
N THR A 55 12.63 -13.14 1.13
CA THR A 55 12.20 -14.04 0.04
C THR A 55 10.69 -14.18 0.05
N LEU A 56 10.06 -13.70 -1.03
CA LEU A 56 8.63 -13.81 -1.28
C LEU A 56 8.41 -14.42 -2.67
N PRO A 57 7.39 -15.28 -2.85
CA PRO A 57 7.10 -15.84 -4.16
C PRO A 57 6.57 -14.75 -5.10
N LEU A 58 6.94 -14.80 -6.38
CA LEU A 58 6.67 -13.70 -7.32
C LEU A 58 5.19 -13.29 -7.39
N TRP A 59 4.26 -14.24 -7.23
CA TRP A 59 2.83 -13.98 -7.25
C TRP A 59 2.34 -13.12 -6.06
N SER A 60 3.07 -13.08 -4.94
CA SER A 60 2.69 -12.24 -3.79
C SER A 60 2.80 -10.75 -4.11
N PHE A 61 3.71 -10.36 -5.01
CA PHE A 61 3.78 -8.98 -5.52
C PHE A 61 2.57 -8.64 -6.40
N GLY A 62 2.01 -9.63 -7.12
CA GLY A 62 0.74 -9.49 -7.81
C GLY A 62 -0.42 -9.23 -6.84
N LEU A 63 -0.48 -9.98 -5.72
CA LEU A 63 -1.46 -9.71 -4.67
C LEU A 63 -1.28 -8.33 -4.05
N LEU A 64 -0.04 -7.94 -3.74
CA LEU A 64 0.29 -6.63 -3.19
C LEU A 64 -0.21 -5.52 -4.12
N PHE A 65 0.12 -5.60 -5.41
CA PHE A 65 -0.33 -4.65 -6.42
C PHE A 65 -1.86 -4.54 -6.47
N LEU A 66 -2.56 -5.68 -6.55
CA LEU A 66 -4.02 -5.70 -6.64
C LEU A 66 -4.71 -5.16 -5.39
N SER A 67 -4.19 -5.49 -4.20
CA SER A 67 -4.69 -4.92 -2.95
C SER A 67 -4.49 -3.41 -2.89
N HIS A 68 -3.34 -2.91 -3.36
CA HIS A 68 -3.05 -1.47 -3.41
C HIS A 68 -4.02 -0.76 -4.35
N VAL A 69 -4.23 -1.31 -5.55
CA VAL A 69 -5.23 -0.80 -6.51
C VAL A 69 -6.61 -0.71 -5.86
N LEU A 70 -7.05 -1.75 -5.14
CA LEU A 70 -8.36 -1.79 -4.50
C LEU A 70 -8.51 -0.72 -3.40
N LEU A 71 -7.52 -0.62 -2.50
CA LEU A 71 -7.55 0.31 -1.38
C LEU A 71 -7.49 1.77 -1.87
N ASP A 72 -6.63 2.07 -2.84
CA ASP A 72 -6.42 3.42 -3.38
C ASP A 72 -7.57 3.98 -4.21
N ARG A 73 -8.56 3.16 -4.59
CA ARG A 73 -9.84 3.67 -5.11
C ARG A 73 -10.63 4.47 -4.06
N ARG A 74 -10.21 4.43 -2.79
CA ARG A 74 -10.81 5.11 -1.64
C ARG A 74 -12.24 4.70 -1.29
N THR A 75 -12.96 3.94 -2.13
CA THR A 75 -14.33 3.50 -1.86
C THR A 75 -14.43 2.73 -0.54
N PHE A 76 -13.54 1.75 -0.35
CA PHE A 76 -13.49 0.95 0.87
C PHE A 76 -13.11 1.79 2.09
N VAL A 77 -12.03 2.57 2.02
CA VAL A 77 -11.54 3.38 3.14
C VAL A 77 -12.55 4.47 3.55
N VAL A 78 -13.21 5.10 2.57
CA VAL A 78 -14.24 6.11 2.82
C VAL A 78 -15.45 5.48 3.48
N TRP A 79 -15.90 4.31 3.00
CA TRP A 79 -16.96 3.57 3.65
C TRP A 79 -16.59 3.20 5.09
N TRP A 80 -15.38 2.67 5.30
CA TRP A 80 -14.89 2.28 6.63
C TRP A 80 -14.89 3.46 7.60
N ASN A 81 -14.30 4.59 7.19
CA ASN A 81 -14.27 5.79 8.03
C ASN A 81 -15.67 6.29 8.38
N ARG A 82 -16.57 6.38 7.39
CA ARG A 82 -17.90 6.97 7.59
C ARG A 82 -18.85 6.06 8.36
N VAL A 83 -18.81 4.76 8.07
CA VAL A 83 -19.79 3.79 8.59
C VAL A 83 -19.28 3.08 9.84
N ILE A 84 -18.02 2.61 9.83
CA ILE A 84 -17.46 1.83 10.94
C ILE A 84 -16.90 2.75 12.03
N MET A 85 -16.13 3.78 11.64
CA MET A 85 -15.50 4.70 12.61
C MET A 85 -16.37 5.93 12.93
N GLY A 86 -17.45 6.17 12.18
CA GLY A 86 -18.26 7.38 12.32
C GLY A 86 -17.53 8.69 11.99
N ASN A 87 -16.35 8.62 11.34
CA ASN A 87 -15.54 9.77 10.98
C ASN A 87 -15.97 10.36 9.62
N THR A 88 -16.46 11.59 9.64
CA THR A 88 -16.88 12.33 8.43
C THR A 88 -16.14 13.65 8.22
N THR A 89 -15.40 14.12 9.22
CA THR A 89 -14.82 15.48 9.24
C THR A 89 -13.30 15.48 9.26
N GLN A 90 -12.66 14.46 9.85
CA GLN A 90 -11.22 14.47 10.07
C GLN A 90 -10.50 13.81 8.89
N ASN A 91 -10.04 14.63 7.94
CA ASN A 91 -9.36 14.15 6.72
C ASN A 91 -8.10 13.32 7.01
N TRP A 92 -7.34 13.66 8.06
CA TRP A 92 -6.13 12.93 8.42
C TRP A 92 -6.41 11.47 8.82
N LEU A 93 -7.56 11.19 9.44
CA LEU A 93 -7.96 9.83 9.80
C LEU A 93 -8.26 8.96 8.57
N PHE A 94 -8.76 9.54 7.48
CA PHE A 94 -8.91 8.79 6.22
C PHE A 94 -7.54 8.32 5.70
N ILE A 95 -6.52 9.19 5.78
CA ILE A 95 -5.15 8.84 5.39
C ILE A 95 -4.60 7.77 6.33
N MET A 96 -4.74 7.92 7.65
CA MET A 96 -4.22 6.91 8.58
C MET A 96 -4.90 5.55 8.42
N THR A 97 -6.21 5.53 8.22
CA THR A 97 -6.96 4.28 7.98
C THR A 97 -6.49 3.60 6.70
N ASP A 98 -6.32 4.37 5.63
CA ASP A 98 -5.78 3.90 4.35
C ASP A 98 -4.43 3.21 4.55
N GLN A 99 -3.49 3.89 5.20
CA GLN A 99 -2.13 3.39 5.40
C GLN A 99 -2.08 2.16 6.31
N ILE A 100 -2.92 2.11 7.35
CA ILE A 100 -3.03 0.92 8.22
C ILE A 100 -3.47 -0.30 7.42
N PHE A 101 -4.44 -0.18 6.51
CA PHE A 101 -4.86 -1.31 5.68
C PHE A 101 -3.74 -1.78 4.74
N HIS A 102 -2.96 -0.87 4.16
CA HIS A 102 -1.81 -1.24 3.35
C HIS A 102 -0.73 -1.96 4.17
N ILE A 103 -0.44 -1.49 5.39
CA ILE A 103 0.51 -2.13 6.30
C ILE A 103 0.01 -3.52 6.73
N LEU A 104 -1.29 -3.69 6.98
CA LEU A 104 -1.88 -5.00 7.30
C LEU A 104 -1.72 -5.97 6.14
N VAL A 105 -1.89 -5.53 4.90
CA VAL A 105 -1.63 -6.35 3.71
C VAL A 105 -0.18 -6.83 3.69
N LEU A 106 0.80 -5.94 3.92
CA LEU A 106 2.22 -6.33 3.98
C LEU A 106 2.47 -7.38 5.07
N ALA A 107 1.89 -7.18 6.25
CA ALA A 107 2.01 -8.12 7.37
C ALA A 107 1.42 -9.49 7.01
N LEU A 108 0.24 -9.53 6.38
CA LEU A 108 -0.40 -10.77 5.95
C LEU A 108 0.41 -11.49 4.86
N ILE A 109 0.88 -10.76 3.86
CA ILE A 109 1.71 -11.33 2.79
C ILE A 109 2.98 -11.95 3.36
N LEU A 110 3.68 -11.22 4.23
CA LEU A 110 4.90 -11.73 4.86
C LEU A 110 4.61 -12.92 5.77
N HIS A 111 3.54 -12.88 6.55
CA HIS A 111 3.20 -13.95 7.49
C HIS A 111 2.88 -15.28 6.80
N TYR A 112 2.08 -15.23 5.72
CA TYR A 112 1.61 -16.43 5.04
C TYR A 112 2.54 -16.91 3.91
N PHE A 113 3.29 -16.00 3.30
CA PHE A 113 4.08 -16.31 2.09
C PHE A 113 5.58 -15.99 2.24
N GLY A 114 6.00 -15.43 3.37
CA GLY A 114 7.40 -15.28 3.71
C GLY A 114 8.06 -16.65 3.83
N ILE A 115 9.07 -16.90 3.00
CA ILE A 115 9.86 -18.12 3.08
C ILE A 115 10.93 -17.87 4.13
N ASN A 116 10.90 -18.67 5.21
CA ASN A 116 11.96 -18.71 6.22
C ASN A 116 13.11 -19.59 5.76
#